data_AF-A0A2D6MAY7-F1
#
_entry.id   AF-A0A2D6MAY7-F1
#
_cell.length_a   1.000
_cell.length_b   1.000
_cell.length_c   1.000
_cell.angle_alpha   90.00
_cell.angle_beta   90.00
_cell.angle_gamma   90.00
#
_symmetry.space_group_name_H-M   'P 1'
#
loop_
_entity.id
_entity.type
_entity.pdbx_description
1 polymer ?
#
loop_
_entity_poly.entity_id
_entity_poly.type
_entity_poly.pdbx_seq_one_letter_code
_entity_poly.pdbx_strand_id
1 'polypeptide(L)'
;MKFNAIYIGMGVAALLFAFTKRKPQYGRAMLVGDSHSSRPWAVGGQLAKKLSDAGIPTHTEAHGGMNTAWFLRSGTLAKGLSKSRPELLVVIMGTNDSRMGMHDPAYDLAGNRLRSFKKRRASYRANLAKFVQKAKDAGVKHIIWFGPSKMSGKKAFLMEPALRVERWQQEVLKPLGVEWHSSMELTKDLPNSDGIHFKKRDYTTWGNRAAALVFDDVAAKTATS
;
A
#
# COMPACT_ATOMS: atom_id res chain seq x y z
N MET A 1 57.46 -36.44 -0.42
CA MET A 1 56.71 -35.35 0.25
C MET A 1 55.25 -35.78 0.35
N LYS A 2 54.72 -35.95 1.57
CA LYS A 2 53.34 -36.36 1.82
C LYS A 2 52.53 -35.09 2.13
N PHE A 3 51.53 -34.77 1.31
CA PHE A 3 50.61 -33.67 1.58
C PHE A 3 49.52 -34.14 2.56
N ASN A 4 49.47 -33.51 3.73
CA ASN A 4 48.37 -33.64 4.68
C ASN A 4 47.20 -32.77 4.20
N ALA A 5 46.13 -33.41 3.72
CA ALA A 5 44.86 -32.73 3.45
C ALA A 5 44.13 -32.51 4.78
N ILE A 6 44.17 -31.28 5.28
CA ILE A 6 43.40 -30.85 6.46
C ILE A 6 41.94 -30.66 6.04
N TYR A 7 41.06 -31.46 6.65
CA TYR A 7 39.61 -31.36 6.55
C TYR A 7 39.11 -30.03 7.15
N ILE A 8 38.98 -28.99 6.32
CA ILE A 8 38.15 -27.80 6.61
C ILE A 8 36.71 -28.16 6.20
N GLY A 9 36.11 -29.13 6.90
CA GLY A 9 34.91 -29.83 6.43
C GLY A 9 33.61 -29.57 7.22
N MET A 10 33.64 -28.93 8.39
CA MET A 10 32.48 -29.00 9.31
C MET A 10 32.12 -27.71 10.07
N GLY A 11 32.67 -26.56 9.71
CA GLY A 11 32.38 -25.29 10.42
C GLY A 11 31.23 -24.44 9.85
N VAL A 12 30.84 -24.66 8.59
CA VAL A 12 29.93 -23.72 7.87
C VAL A 12 28.49 -24.25 7.79
N ALA A 13 28.25 -25.53 8.08
CA ALA A 13 26.92 -26.14 7.96
C ALA A 13 25.94 -25.77 9.10
N ALA A 14 26.42 -25.26 10.25
CA ALA A 14 25.58 -24.98 11.42
C ALA A 14 25.06 -23.53 11.52
N LEU A 15 25.55 -22.60 10.68
CA LEU A 15 25.01 -21.25 10.55
C LEU A 15 23.87 -21.16 9.51
N LEU A 16 23.54 -22.27 8.84
CA LEU A 16 22.70 -22.29 7.65
C LEU A 16 21.19 -22.47 7.87
N PHE A 17 20.68 -22.83 9.06
CA PHE A 17 19.24 -23.14 9.17
C PHE A 17 18.54 -22.75 10.48
N ALA A 18 19.16 -21.91 11.30
CA ALA A 18 18.43 -21.25 12.40
C ALA A 18 17.69 -19.99 11.94
N PHE A 19 17.24 -19.94 10.68
CA PHE A 19 15.98 -19.24 10.35
C PHE A 19 14.84 -20.06 10.94
N THR A 20 14.79 -20.11 12.28
CA THR A 20 13.52 -20.37 12.97
C THR A 20 12.56 -19.37 12.34
N LYS A 21 11.55 -19.88 11.62
CA LYS A 21 10.54 -19.05 10.97
C LYS A 21 9.96 -18.17 12.06
N ARG A 22 10.46 -16.93 12.17
CA ARG A 22 9.95 -15.97 13.15
C ARG A 22 8.46 -15.91 12.88
N LYS A 23 7.65 -16.16 13.92
CA LYS A 23 6.21 -16.03 13.78
C LYS A 23 5.94 -14.63 13.21
N PRO A 24 5.15 -14.51 12.14
CA PRO A 24 4.85 -13.21 11.61
C PRO A 24 4.20 -12.36 12.71
N GLN A 25 4.62 -11.09 12.81
CA GLN A 25 4.10 -10.16 13.81
C GLN A 25 2.57 -9.99 13.70
N TYR A 26 2.04 -10.11 12.49
CA TYR A 26 0.63 -9.99 12.19
C TYR A 26 0.06 -11.35 11.77
N GLY A 27 -1.06 -11.73 12.36
CA GLY A 27 -1.76 -12.98 12.05
C GLY A 27 -2.55 -12.93 10.75
N ARG A 28 -3.02 -11.74 10.32
CA ARG A 28 -3.79 -11.53 9.08
C ARG A 28 -3.56 -10.13 8.55
N ALA A 29 -3.56 -10.00 7.22
CA ALA A 29 -3.50 -8.73 6.54
C ALA A 29 -4.70 -8.52 5.62
N MET A 30 -4.98 -7.25 5.33
CA MET A 30 -5.88 -6.84 4.26
C MET A 30 -5.15 -5.83 3.37
N LEU A 31 -5.32 -5.97 2.06
CA LEU A 31 -4.84 -5.01 1.08
C LEU A 31 -6.02 -4.31 0.41
N VAL A 32 -6.04 -2.98 0.48
CA VAL A 32 -7.02 -2.13 -0.20
C VAL A 32 -6.34 -1.37 -1.32
N GLY A 33 -6.97 -1.28 -2.49
CA GLY A 33 -6.44 -0.42 -3.55
C GLY A 33 -7.33 -0.28 -4.77
N ASP A 34 -6.76 0.29 -5.82
CA ASP A 34 -7.45 0.58 -7.07
C ASP A 34 -7.00 -0.34 -8.23
N SER A 35 -6.91 0.18 -9.46
CA SER A 35 -6.41 -0.58 -10.62
C SER A 35 -4.95 -1.01 -10.47
N HIS A 36 -4.16 -0.34 -9.62
CA HIS A 36 -2.81 -0.78 -9.28
C HIS A 36 -2.80 -2.00 -8.34
N SER A 37 -3.95 -2.42 -7.81
CA SER A 37 -4.07 -3.53 -6.87
C SER A 37 -5.02 -4.64 -7.32
N SER A 38 -5.84 -4.40 -8.35
CA SER A 38 -6.95 -5.30 -8.71
C SER A 38 -6.56 -6.58 -9.45
N ARG A 39 -5.30 -6.71 -9.89
CA ARG A 39 -4.81 -7.89 -10.64
C ARG A 39 -3.68 -8.60 -9.88
N PRO A 40 -3.55 -9.94 -10.00
CA PRO A 40 -2.47 -10.68 -9.33
C PRO A 40 -1.06 -10.19 -9.68
N TRP A 41 -0.89 -9.64 -10.89
CA TRP A 41 0.38 -9.11 -11.37
C TRP A 41 0.57 -7.62 -11.13
N ALA A 42 -0.44 -6.90 -10.64
CA ALA A 42 -0.32 -5.50 -10.25
C ALA A 42 0.34 -5.40 -8.86
N VAL A 43 0.75 -4.20 -8.42
CA VAL A 43 1.50 -4.04 -7.15
C VAL A 43 0.75 -4.63 -5.96
N GLY A 44 -0.57 -4.44 -5.87
CA GLY A 44 -1.37 -5.03 -4.79
C GLY A 44 -1.37 -6.55 -4.80
N GLY A 45 -1.52 -7.18 -5.97
CA GLY A 45 -1.43 -8.65 -6.09
C GLY A 45 -0.04 -9.20 -5.76
N GLN A 46 1.01 -8.50 -6.19
CA GLN A 46 2.39 -8.87 -5.87
C GLN A 46 2.67 -8.77 -4.37
N LEU A 47 2.20 -7.71 -3.71
CA LEU A 47 2.39 -7.50 -2.28
C LEU A 47 1.57 -8.51 -1.45
N ALA A 48 0.31 -8.75 -1.82
CA ALA A 48 -0.53 -9.76 -1.15
C ALA A 48 0.08 -11.16 -1.25
N LYS A 49 0.66 -11.51 -2.40
CA LYS A 49 1.40 -12.76 -2.56
C LYS A 49 2.58 -12.84 -1.58
N LYS A 50 3.40 -11.78 -1.50
CA LYS A 50 4.59 -11.76 -0.63
C LYS A 50 4.23 -11.85 0.85
N LEU A 51 3.19 -11.15 1.29
CA LEU A 51 2.68 -11.27 2.65
C LEU A 51 2.22 -12.71 2.94
N SER A 52 1.51 -13.33 2.00
CA SER A 52 1.06 -14.72 2.13
C SER A 52 2.23 -15.72 2.15
N ASP A 53 3.24 -15.53 1.29
CA ASP A 53 4.47 -16.33 1.27
C ASP A 53 5.25 -16.20 2.60
N ALA A 54 5.17 -15.04 3.26
CA ALA A 54 5.73 -14.79 4.59
C ALA A 54 4.87 -15.34 5.74
N GLY A 55 3.79 -16.07 5.44
CA GLY A 55 2.91 -16.66 6.44
C GLY A 55 1.85 -15.71 7.01
N ILE A 56 1.57 -14.58 6.34
CA ILE A 56 0.52 -13.63 6.70
C ILE A 56 -0.64 -13.76 5.70
N PRO A 57 -1.69 -14.54 6.01
CA PRO A 57 -2.88 -14.64 5.17
C PRO A 57 -3.41 -13.26 4.82
N THR A 58 -3.51 -12.97 3.51
CA THR A 58 -3.86 -11.63 3.03
C THR A 58 -5.15 -11.66 2.21
N HIS A 59 -6.16 -10.92 2.69
CA HIS A 59 -7.37 -10.64 1.92
C HIS A 59 -7.17 -9.39 1.06
N THR A 60 -7.66 -9.37 -0.19
CA THR A 60 -7.51 -8.22 -1.09
C THR A 60 -8.88 -7.65 -1.47
N GLU A 61 -9.04 -6.34 -1.31
CA GLU A 61 -10.23 -5.57 -1.63
C GLU A 61 -9.81 -4.43 -2.58
N ALA A 62 -9.68 -4.75 -3.87
CA ALA A 62 -9.15 -3.83 -4.86
C ALA A 62 -10.09 -3.65 -6.06
N HIS A 63 -10.40 -2.39 -6.38
CA HIS A 63 -11.40 -2.04 -7.40
C HIS A 63 -10.86 -0.99 -8.37
N GLY A 64 -10.75 -1.38 -9.65
CA GLY A 64 -10.24 -0.50 -10.70
C GLY A 64 -11.02 0.82 -10.81
N GLY A 65 -10.29 1.94 -10.85
CA GLY A 65 -10.86 3.28 -10.98
C GLY A 65 -11.50 3.85 -9.70
N MET A 66 -11.43 3.14 -8.57
CA MET A 66 -12.05 3.60 -7.33
C MET A 66 -11.08 4.44 -6.47
N ASN A 67 -11.65 5.32 -5.65
CA ASN A 67 -10.94 6.25 -4.78
C ASN A 67 -11.40 6.10 -3.31
N THR A 68 -10.78 6.86 -2.41
CA THR A 68 -11.02 6.74 -0.95
C THR A 68 -12.51 6.94 -0.60
N ALA A 69 -13.16 7.93 -1.24
CA ALA A 69 -14.56 8.24 -1.00
C ALA A 69 -15.49 7.10 -1.43
N TRP A 70 -15.17 6.41 -2.53
CA TRP A 70 -15.96 5.26 -2.99
C TRP A 70 -15.92 4.11 -2.00
N PHE A 71 -14.76 3.74 -1.45
CA PHE A 71 -14.65 2.66 -0.45
C PHE A 71 -15.48 2.94 0.81
N LEU A 72 -15.56 4.22 1.21
CA LEU A 72 -16.37 4.65 2.35
C LEU A 72 -17.87 4.61 2.03
N ARG A 73 -18.28 5.17 0.89
CA ARG A 73 -19.69 5.27 0.52
C ARG A 73 -20.30 3.93 0.14
N SER A 74 -19.56 3.07 -0.55
CA SER A 74 -20.04 1.75 -0.97
C SER A 74 -20.13 0.72 0.17
N GLY A 75 -19.53 1.01 1.33
CA GLY A 75 -19.41 0.03 2.41
C GLY A 75 -18.37 -1.07 2.17
N THR A 76 -17.70 -1.07 1.02
CA THR A 76 -16.69 -2.08 0.63
C THR A 76 -15.58 -2.20 1.67
N LEU A 77 -15.08 -1.07 2.21
CA LEU A 77 -14.08 -1.11 3.28
C LEU A 77 -14.59 -1.84 4.52
N ALA A 78 -15.80 -1.51 4.99
CA ALA A 78 -16.36 -2.10 6.20
C ALA A 78 -16.62 -3.61 6.02
N LYS A 79 -17.13 -4.01 4.84
CA LYS A 79 -17.33 -5.42 4.49
C LYS A 79 -16.01 -6.19 4.52
N GLY A 80 -14.97 -5.65 3.90
CA GLY A 80 -13.65 -6.27 3.87
C GLY A 80 -12.99 -6.39 5.23
N LEU A 81 -13.05 -5.33 6.05
CA LEU A 81 -12.56 -5.33 7.43
C LEU A 81 -13.28 -6.37 8.29
N SER A 82 -14.62 -6.43 8.20
CA SER A 82 -15.42 -7.40 8.95
C SER A 82 -15.12 -8.85 8.55
N LYS A 83 -14.97 -9.10 7.25
CA LYS A 83 -14.69 -10.44 6.70
C LYS A 83 -13.28 -10.93 7.05
N SER A 84 -12.27 -10.08 6.92
CA SER A 84 -10.86 -10.49 7.06
C SER A 84 -10.30 -10.32 8.47
N ARG A 85 -10.91 -9.46 9.30
CA ARG A 85 -10.44 -9.09 10.65
C ARG A 85 -8.92 -8.89 10.68
N PRO A 86 -8.39 -7.99 9.84
CA PRO A 86 -6.97 -7.86 9.61
C PRO A 86 -6.30 -7.18 10.80
N GLU A 87 -5.07 -7.59 11.11
CA GLU A 87 -4.22 -6.89 12.08
C GLU A 87 -3.34 -5.85 11.38
N LEU A 88 -2.95 -6.14 10.13
CA LEU A 88 -2.25 -5.24 9.22
C LEU A 88 -3.18 -4.81 8.08
N LEU A 89 -3.34 -3.51 7.87
CA LEU A 89 -3.99 -2.96 6.68
C LEU A 89 -2.96 -2.26 5.79
N VAL A 90 -2.84 -2.72 4.56
CA VAL A 90 -2.03 -2.06 3.53
C VAL A 90 -2.95 -1.37 2.53
N VAL A 91 -2.74 -0.08 2.31
CA VAL A 91 -3.54 0.73 1.38
C VAL A 91 -2.64 1.21 0.25
N ILE A 92 -3.05 1.00 -1.00
CA ILE A 92 -2.37 1.51 -2.20
C ILE A 92 -3.37 2.37 -2.98
N MET A 93 -3.40 3.67 -2.66
CA MET A 93 -4.42 4.61 -3.14
C MET A 93 -3.91 6.05 -3.23
N GLY A 94 -4.48 6.81 -4.16
CA GLY A 94 -4.19 8.24 -4.35
C GLY A 94 -4.22 8.66 -5.81
N THR A 95 -3.92 7.75 -6.74
CA THR A 95 -3.90 8.00 -8.19
C THR A 95 -5.29 8.39 -8.70
N ASN A 96 -6.34 7.66 -8.31
CA ASN A 96 -7.70 8.03 -8.69
C ASN A 96 -8.25 9.22 -7.89
N ASP A 97 -7.77 9.44 -6.66
CA ASP A 97 -8.12 10.60 -5.84
C ASP A 97 -7.61 11.91 -6.47
N SER A 98 -6.41 11.89 -7.07
CA SER A 98 -5.87 13.06 -7.77
C SER A 98 -6.62 13.38 -9.07
N ARG A 99 -7.13 12.35 -9.77
CA ARG A 99 -7.99 12.56 -10.94
C ARG A 99 -9.39 13.02 -10.53
N MET A 100 -10.11 12.22 -9.75
CA MET A 100 -11.54 12.39 -9.46
C MET A 100 -11.83 13.43 -8.37
N GLY A 101 -10.86 13.70 -7.50
CA GLY A 101 -10.99 14.62 -6.38
C GLY A 101 -10.54 16.05 -6.70
N MET A 102 -9.73 16.23 -7.75
CA MET A 102 -8.95 17.47 -7.94
C MET A 102 -9.01 18.04 -9.34
N HIS A 103 -9.05 17.20 -10.37
CA HIS A 103 -9.18 17.61 -11.77
C HIS A 103 -10.63 17.49 -12.27
N ASP A 104 -11.24 16.33 -12.07
CA ASP A 104 -12.66 16.07 -12.39
C ASP A 104 -13.56 16.54 -11.23
N PRO A 105 -14.87 16.77 -11.45
CA PRO A 105 -15.78 17.08 -10.36
C PRO A 105 -15.77 15.98 -9.29
N ALA A 106 -15.42 16.35 -8.07
CA ALA A 106 -15.47 15.44 -6.92
C ALA A 106 -16.88 15.41 -6.31
N TYR A 107 -17.11 14.40 -5.46
CA TYR A 107 -18.37 14.19 -4.78
C TYR A 107 -18.14 13.95 -3.29
N ASP A 108 -19.05 14.43 -2.44
CA ASP A 108 -19.03 14.10 -1.01
C ASP A 108 -19.55 12.67 -0.75
N LEU A 109 -19.64 12.29 0.53
CA LEU A 109 -20.12 10.96 0.92
C LEU A 109 -21.62 10.76 0.65
N ALA A 110 -22.41 11.83 0.53
CA ALA A 110 -23.81 11.78 0.14
C ALA A 110 -23.99 11.77 -1.39
N GLY A 111 -22.90 11.89 -2.17
CA GLY A 111 -22.94 11.91 -3.62
C GLY A 111 -23.21 13.28 -4.23
N ASN A 112 -23.09 14.37 -3.46
CA ASN A 112 -23.25 15.72 -3.99
C ASN A 112 -21.97 16.21 -4.66
N ARG A 113 -22.10 16.87 -5.82
CA ARG A 113 -20.97 17.43 -6.56
C ARG A 113 -20.33 18.61 -5.83
N LEU A 114 -19.02 18.55 -5.62
CA LEU A 114 -18.21 19.58 -4.96
C LEU A 114 -17.51 20.49 -5.98
N ARG A 115 -18.07 21.68 -6.18
CA ARG A 115 -17.55 22.65 -7.19
C ARG A 115 -16.31 23.43 -6.75
N SER A 116 -16.16 23.74 -5.46
CA SER A 116 -15.00 24.51 -4.97
C SER A 116 -13.84 23.63 -4.54
N PHE A 117 -12.62 24.05 -4.89
CA PHE A 117 -11.40 23.36 -4.46
C PHE A 117 -11.29 23.25 -2.94
N LYS A 118 -11.64 24.31 -2.20
CA LYS A 118 -11.65 24.33 -0.73
C LYS A 118 -12.55 23.22 -0.16
N LYS A 119 -13.76 23.04 -0.71
CA LYS A 119 -14.69 21.97 -0.29
C LYS A 119 -14.15 20.58 -0.64
N ARG A 120 -13.55 20.42 -1.83
CA ARG A 120 -12.94 19.14 -2.24
C ARG A 120 -11.78 18.74 -1.33
N ARG A 121 -10.88 19.68 -1.02
CA ARG A 121 -9.78 19.47 -0.06
C ARG A 121 -10.31 19.05 1.31
N ALA A 122 -11.26 19.80 1.86
CA ALA A 122 -11.84 19.49 3.17
C ALA A 122 -12.51 18.10 3.19
N SER A 123 -13.30 17.78 2.16
CA SER A 123 -13.93 16.47 2.03
C SER A 123 -12.90 15.34 1.91
N TYR A 124 -11.84 15.52 1.12
CA TYR A 124 -10.80 14.51 0.99
C TYR A 124 -10.10 14.21 2.31
N ARG A 125 -9.71 15.27 3.05
CA ARG A 125 -9.08 15.11 4.38
C ARG A 125 -10.01 14.42 5.38
N ALA A 126 -11.30 14.79 5.39
CA ALA A 126 -12.30 14.14 6.23
C ALA A 126 -12.48 12.65 5.87
N ASN A 127 -12.45 12.32 4.57
CA ASN A 127 -12.53 10.93 4.10
C ASN A 127 -11.31 10.11 4.53
N LEU A 128 -10.08 10.65 4.43
CA LEU A 128 -8.89 9.98 4.93
C LEU A 128 -8.99 9.68 6.43
N ALA A 129 -9.37 10.67 7.24
CA ALA A 129 -9.54 10.47 8.68
C ALA A 129 -10.62 9.41 8.99
N LYS A 130 -11.76 9.46 8.31
CA LYS A 130 -12.85 8.49 8.47
C LYS A 130 -12.45 7.08 8.03
N PHE A 131 -11.64 6.94 6.98
CA PHE A 131 -11.11 5.66 6.53
C PHE A 131 -10.23 5.03 7.62
N VAL A 132 -9.29 5.81 8.16
CA VAL A 132 -8.39 5.36 9.23
C VAL A 132 -9.18 4.99 10.50
N GLN A 133 -10.15 5.82 10.89
CA GLN A 133 -10.99 5.54 12.05
C GLN A 133 -11.72 4.21 11.89
N LYS A 134 -12.34 3.96 10.73
CA LYS A 134 -13.03 2.67 10.46
C LYS A 134 -12.09 1.47 10.55
N ALA A 135 -10.85 1.59 10.07
CA ALA A 135 -9.86 0.53 10.19
C ALA A 135 -9.51 0.26 11.66
N LYS A 136 -9.22 1.31 12.43
CA LYS A 136 -8.91 1.19 13.87
C LYS A 136 -10.07 0.63 14.69
N ASP A 137 -11.29 1.09 14.43
CA ASP A 137 -12.52 0.59 15.07
C ASP A 137 -12.74 -0.91 14.78
N ALA A 138 -12.26 -1.39 13.63
CA ALA A 138 -12.30 -2.82 13.26
C ALA A 138 -11.16 -3.65 13.88
N GLY A 139 -10.32 -3.06 14.73
CA GLY A 139 -9.22 -3.73 15.42
C GLY A 139 -7.92 -3.81 14.62
N VAL A 140 -7.78 -3.04 13.54
CA VAL A 140 -6.51 -2.96 12.79
C VAL A 140 -5.45 -2.34 13.69
N LYS A 141 -4.35 -3.08 13.90
CA LYS A 141 -3.25 -2.68 14.78
C LYS A 141 -2.26 -1.79 14.05
N HIS A 142 -2.02 -2.05 12.77
CA HIS A 142 -1.08 -1.28 11.96
C HIS A 142 -1.64 -0.96 10.57
N ILE A 143 -1.40 0.26 10.12
CA ILE A 143 -1.86 0.75 8.81
C ILE A 143 -0.65 1.32 8.06
N ILE A 144 -0.39 0.77 6.88
CA ILE A 144 0.62 1.24 5.93
C ILE A 144 -0.10 1.79 4.70
N TRP A 145 0.20 3.03 4.32
CA TRP A 145 -0.42 3.71 3.20
C TRP A 145 0.61 4.12 2.14
N PHE A 146 0.48 3.55 0.96
CA PHE A 146 1.21 3.92 -0.25
C PHE A 146 0.40 4.94 -1.04
N GLY A 147 0.97 6.13 -1.23
CA GLY A 147 0.33 7.23 -1.93
C GLY A 147 0.22 7.05 -3.45
N PRO A 148 -0.10 8.12 -4.21
CA PRO A 148 -0.18 8.07 -5.67
C PRO A 148 1.16 7.69 -6.31
N SER A 149 1.13 6.95 -7.42
CA SER A 149 2.32 6.61 -8.20
C SER A 149 2.69 7.70 -9.19
N LYS A 150 3.89 7.61 -9.77
CA LYS A 150 4.31 8.45 -10.89
C LYS A 150 3.33 8.31 -12.07
N MET A 151 3.06 9.45 -12.70
CA MET A 151 2.36 9.59 -13.96
C MET A 151 3.30 10.19 -15.01
N SER A 152 3.10 9.85 -16.29
CA SER A 152 3.97 10.31 -17.37
C SER A 152 3.24 10.44 -18.71
N GLY A 153 3.97 10.87 -19.74
CA GLY A 153 3.43 11.02 -21.10
C GLY A 153 2.20 11.91 -21.15
N LYS A 154 1.15 11.46 -21.85
CA LYS A 154 -0.12 12.21 -21.99
C LYS A 154 -0.87 12.42 -20.68
N LYS A 155 -0.46 11.76 -19.58
CA LYS A 155 -1.05 11.89 -18.25
C LYS A 155 -0.17 12.68 -17.27
N ALA A 156 0.95 13.25 -17.73
CA ALA A 156 1.84 14.05 -16.89
C ALA A 156 1.15 15.29 -16.27
N PHE A 157 0.09 15.82 -16.90
CA PHE A 157 -0.70 16.92 -16.33
C PHE A 157 -1.38 16.55 -14.98
N LEU A 158 -1.53 15.26 -14.68
CA LEU A 158 -2.05 14.79 -13.39
C LEU A 158 -1.01 14.76 -12.27
N MET A 159 0.28 15.00 -12.57
CA MET A 159 1.35 14.96 -11.58
C MET A 159 1.18 16.00 -10.48
N GLU A 160 0.84 17.24 -10.85
CA GLU A 160 0.67 18.30 -9.85
C GLU A 160 -0.55 18.03 -8.92
N PRO A 161 -1.72 17.61 -9.43
CA PRO A 161 -2.79 17.07 -8.58
C PRO A 161 -2.35 15.92 -7.68
N ALA A 162 -1.54 14.99 -8.17
CA ALA A 162 -1.05 13.86 -7.40
C ALA A 162 -0.09 14.29 -6.28
N LEU A 163 0.81 15.24 -6.53
CA LEU A 163 1.70 15.82 -5.50
C LEU A 163 0.92 16.53 -4.38
N ARG A 164 -0.20 17.20 -4.72
CA ARG A 164 -1.09 17.76 -3.70
C ARG A 164 -1.78 16.70 -2.85
N VAL A 165 -2.27 15.63 -3.48
CA VAL A 165 -2.87 14.50 -2.77
C VAL A 165 -1.86 13.84 -1.84
N GLU A 166 -0.63 13.61 -2.30
CA GLU A 166 0.47 13.09 -1.50
C GLU A 166 0.74 13.97 -0.26
N ARG A 167 0.84 15.29 -0.44
CA ARG A 167 1.00 16.21 0.69
C ARG A 167 -0.15 16.11 1.69
N TRP A 168 -1.39 16.10 1.22
CA TRP A 168 -2.55 16.01 2.10
C TRP A 168 -2.68 14.66 2.80
N GLN A 169 -2.31 13.58 2.13
CA GLN A 169 -2.19 12.26 2.74
C GLN A 169 -1.18 12.30 3.88
N GLN A 170 0.02 12.85 3.65
CA GLN A 170 1.02 12.98 4.72
C GLN A 170 0.54 13.83 5.89
N GLU A 171 -0.05 15.00 5.62
CA GLU A 171 -0.56 15.92 6.65
C GLU A 171 -1.67 15.30 7.51
N VAL A 172 -2.47 14.37 6.96
CA VAL A 172 -3.60 13.77 7.68
C VAL A 172 -3.26 12.41 8.28
N LEU A 173 -2.58 11.55 7.53
CA LEU A 173 -2.38 10.15 7.89
C LEU A 173 -1.30 9.99 8.98
N LYS A 174 -0.18 10.72 8.87
CA LYS A 174 0.91 10.60 9.85
C LYS A 174 0.47 10.94 11.28
N PRO A 175 -0.25 12.06 11.56
CA PRO A 175 -0.77 12.34 12.91
C PRO A 175 -1.76 11.30 13.43
N LEU A 176 -2.40 10.53 12.53
CA LEU A 176 -3.29 9.44 12.90
C LEU A 176 -2.53 8.12 13.15
N GLY A 177 -1.19 8.13 13.20
CA GLY A 177 -0.38 6.94 13.42
C GLY A 177 -0.35 5.97 12.23
N VAL A 178 -0.70 6.45 11.04
CA VAL A 178 -0.56 5.69 9.80
C VAL A 178 0.86 5.88 9.29
N GLU A 179 1.52 4.78 9.00
CA GLU A 179 2.79 4.81 8.29
C GLU A 179 2.53 5.11 6.82
N TRP A 180 3.19 6.13 6.29
CA TRP A 180 2.93 6.62 4.96
C TRP A 180 4.19 6.59 4.10
N HIS A 181 4.07 6.06 2.89
CA HIS A 181 5.14 5.94 1.91
C HIS A 181 4.75 6.55 0.56
N SER A 182 5.71 7.22 -0.08
CA SER A 182 5.50 7.81 -1.41
C SER A 182 5.64 6.76 -2.50
N SER A 183 4.53 6.39 -3.16
CA SER A 183 4.62 5.54 -4.36
C SER A 183 5.28 6.27 -5.53
N MET A 184 5.30 7.62 -5.54
CA MET A 184 6.05 8.36 -6.55
C MET A 184 7.54 8.02 -6.48
N GLU A 185 8.13 8.04 -5.27
CA GLU A 185 9.53 7.65 -5.09
C GLU A 185 9.77 6.18 -5.46
N LEU A 186 8.84 5.29 -5.11
CA LEU A 186 8.93 3.86 -5.46
C LEU A 186 8.82 3.58 -6.95
N THR A 187 8.29 4.51 -7.74
CA THR A 187 7.99 4.33 -9.17
C THR A 187 8.68 5.36 -10.07
N LYS A 188 9.56 6.21 -9.53
CA LYS A 188 10.13 7.36 -10.24
C LYS A 188 10.90 6.99 -11.51
N ASP A 189 11.57 5.84 -11.50
CA ASP A 189 12.38 5.27 -12.58
C ASP A 189 11.61 4.24 -13.42
N LEU A 190 10.38 3.89 -13.04
CA LEU A 190 9.61 2.87 -13.75
C LEU A 190 8.85 3.48 -14.94
N PRO A 191 8.85 2.82 -16.11
CA PRO A 191 8.09 3.27 -17.27
C PRO A 191 6.59 2.93 -17.13
N ASN A 192 5.72 3.91 -17.40
CA ASN A 192 4.28 3.66 -17.53
C ASN A 192 3.94 3.18 -18.95
N SER A 193 2.89 2.37 -19.11
CA SER A 193 2.38 1.93 -20.42
C SER A 193 1.40 2.93 -21.05
N ASP A 194 0.55 3.58 -20.24
CA ASP A 194 -0.47 4.54 -20.70
C ASP A 194 -0.36 5.91 -19.98
N GLY A 195 0.77 6.12 -19.30
CA GLY A 195 1.01 7.30 -18.46
C GLY A 195 0.48 7.17 -17.03
N ILE A 196 -0.25 6.11 -16.67
CA ILE A 196 -0.72 5.82 -15.31
C ILE A 196 -0.31 4.40 -14.90
N HIS A 197 -0.73 3.39 -15.64
CA HIS A 197 -0.47 1.98 -15.36
C HIS A 197 0.93 1.56 -15.81
N PHE A 198 1.43 0.50 -15.20
CA PHE A 198 2.76 -0.05 -15.46
C PHE A 198 2.67 -1.39 -16.18
N LYS A 199 3.77 -1.87 -16.79
CA LYS A 199 3.82 -3.24 -17.31
C LYS A 199 4.00 -4.23 -16.15
N LYS A 200 3.69 -5.51 -16.39
CA LYS A 200 3.81 -6.58 -15.39
C LYS A 200 5.18 -6.59 -14.69
N ARG A 201 6.28 -6.49 -15.44
CA ARG A 201 7.64 -6.47 -14.87
C ARG A 201 7.87 -5.29 -13.92
N ASP A 202 7.33 -4.12 -14.26
CA ASP A 202 7.52 -2.89 -13.51
C ASP A 202 6.64 -2.91 -12.24
N TYR A 203 5.44 -3.51 -12.32
CA TYR A 203 4.63 -3.81 -11.13
C TYR A 203 5.31 -4.81 -10.18
N THR A 204 6.03 -5.81 -10.69
CA THR A 204 6.84 -6.69 -9.86
C THR A 204 7.94 -5.91 -9.13
N THR A 205 8.65 -5.02 -9.82
CA THR A 205 9.66 -4.14 -9.20
C THR A 205 9.04 -3.25 -8.12
N TRP A 206 7.92 -2.59 -8.40
CA TRP A 206 7.21 -1.80 -7.38
C TRP A 206 6.75 -2.66 -6.20
N GLY A 207 6.17 -3.83 -6.45
CA GLY A 207 5.76 -4.79 -5.41
C GLY A 207 6.92 -5.24 -4.52
N ASN A 208 8.11 -5.46 -5.09
CA ASN A 208 9.31 -5.77 -4.31
C ASN A 208 9.71 -4.60 -3.39
N ARG A 209 9.73 -3.38 -3.93
CA ARG A 209 10.09 -2.18 -3.14
C ARG A 209 9.08 -1.88 -2.04
N ALA A 210 7.78 -2.01 -2.32
CA ALA A 210 6.73 -1.85 -1.32
C ALA A 210 6.82 -2.94 -0.24
N ALA A 211 7.06 -4.19 -0.62
CA ALA A 211 7.21 -5.28 0.35
C ALA A 211 8.41 -5.09 1.28
N ALA A 212 9.55 -4.60 0.77
CA ALA A 212 10.69 -4.28 1.60
C ALA A 212 10.30 -3.31 2.73
N LEU A 213 9.61 -2.20 2.39
CA LEU A 213 9.14 -1.24 3.38
C LEU A 213 8.16 -1.86 4.40
N VAL A 214 7.24 -2.71 3.94
CA VAL A 214 6.30 -3.39 4.85
C VAL A 214 7.04 -4.33 5.81
N PHE A 215 8.02 -5.10 5.33
CA PHE A 215 8.75 -6.03 6.18
C PHE A 215 9.79 -5.36 7.08
N ASP A 216 10.39 -4.26 6.64
CA ASP A 216 11.33 -3.47 7.44
C ASP A 216 10.60 -2.82 8.63
N ASP A 217 9.39 -2.28 8.41
CA ASP A 217 8.56 -1.74 9.51
C ASP A 217 8.15 -2.83 10.51
N VAL A 218 7.74 -3.99 10.00
CA VAL A 218 7.42 -5.17 10.83
C VAL A 218 8.62 -5.57 11.69
N ALA A 219 9.81 -5.62 11.09
CA ALA A 219 11.03 -6.00 11.79
C ALA A 219 11.41 -4.97 12.86
N ALA A 220 11.33 -3.67 12.54
CA ALA A 220 11.67 -2.60 13.47
C ALA A 220 10.79 -2.61 14.72
N LYS A 221 9.48 -2.83 14.56
CA LYS A 221 8.54 -2.86 15.70
C LYS A 221 8.69 -4.07 16.60
N THR A 222 9.09 -5.20 16.03
CA THR A 222 9.38 -6.42 16.79
C THR A 222 10.61 -6.24 17.69
N ALA A 223 11.56 -5.38 17.32
CA ALA A 223 12.74 -5.11 18.14
C ALA A 223 12.45 -4.23 19.37
N THR A 224 11.32 -3.50 19.36
CA THR A 224 10.96 -2.53 20.41
C THR A 224 9.88 -2.99 21.37
N SER A 225 9.26 -4.15 21.12
CA SER A 225 8.21 -4.77 21.95
C SER A 225 8.74 -5.93 22.76
#